data_AF-A0A918Z358-F1
#
_entry.id   AF-A0A918Z358-F1
#
_cell.length_a   1.000
_cell.length_b   1.000
_cell.length_c   1.000
_cell.angle_alpha   90.00
_cell.angle_beta   90.00
_cell.angle_gamma   90.00
#
_symmetry.space_group_name_H-M   'P 1'
#
loop_
_entity.id
_entity.type
_entity.pdbx_description
1 polymer ?
#
loop_
_entity_poly.entity_id
_entity_poly.type
_entity_poly.pdbx_seq_one_letter_code
_entity_poly.pdbx_strand_id
1 'polypeptide(L)'
;MSLRRIGKRAAALVVTMIAALLVPLAVSAPAQAAQNVAAGTAAWTPEIYPLYSGERVWARDVPSANRNAALGACSLASGIACVSVGQGDGNHSVFHLFRCETRSLSNFIDALAVRNNQTGGAVVRFWGPNYRANIPADGRITEVVPNEAVYDFTHIDIC
;
A
#
# COMPACT_ATOMS: atom_id res chain seq x y z
N MET A 1 24.43 -65.99 54.04
CA MET A 1 24.99 -66.88 53.00
C MET A 1 24.04 -66.86 51.81
N SER A 2 24.61 -66.70 50.61
CA SER A 2 23.98 -66.47 49.31
C SER A 2 22.85 -67.44 48.93
N LEU A 3 21.82 -66.99 48.19
CA LEU A 3 21.62 -67.41 46.79
C LEU A 3 20.47 -66.67 46.09
N ARG A 4 20.83 -66.08 44.94
CA ARG A 4 19.99 -65.54 43.87
C ARG A 4 19.04 -66.61 43.30
N ARG A 5 17.95 -66.18 42.65
CA ARG A 5 17.74 -66.42 41.21
C ARG A 5 16.57 -65.62 40.63
N ILE A 6 16.87 -64.93 39.53
CA ILE A 6 15.97 -64.33 38.55
C ILE A 6 15.41 -65.46 37.68
N GLY A 7 14.12 -65.39 37.33
CA GLY A 7 13.49 -66.27 36.35
C GLY A 7 12.26 -65.64 35.71
N LYS A 8 12.48 -64.92 34.61
CA LYS A 8 11.45 -64.35 33.72
C LYS A 8 10.66 -65.48 33.04
N ARG A 9 9.32 -65.37 33.00
CA ARG A 9 8.50 -65.85 31.87
C ARG A 9 7.36 -64.87 31.64
N ALA A 10 7.19 -64.54 30.37
CA ALA A 10 6.39 -63.46 29.82
C ALA A 10 5.09 -63.98 29.18
N ALA A 11 4.30 -63.02 28.67
CA ALA A 11 3.05 -63.11 27.88
C ALA A 11 1.77 -63.24 28.73
N ALA A 12 0.69 -62.48 28.51
CA ALA A 12 0.18 -61.82 27.30
C ALA A 12 -0.55 -60.50 27.66
N LEU A 13 -0.31 -59.37 26.97
CA LEU A 13 -1.05 -58.84 25.80
C LEU A 13 -2.55 -58.59 26.04
N VAL A 14 -2.94 -57.34 26.29
CA VAL A 14 -4.00 -56.59 25.57
C VAL A 14 -3.70 -55.10 25.70
N VAL A 15 -3.26 -54.45 24.62
CA VAL A 15 -3.17 -52.99 24.49
C VAL A 15 -4.46 -52.53 23.82
N THR A 16 -5.37 -51.94 24.58
CA THR A 16 -6.49 -51.17 24.01
C THR A 16 -6.04 -49.72 23.85
N MET A 17 -5.64 -49.36 22.63
CA MET A 17 -5.57 -47.97 22.20
C MET A 17 -6.99 -47.39 22.21
N ILE A 18 -7.21 -46.31 22.97
CA ILE A 18 -8.30 -45.37 22.72
C ILE A 18 -7.63 -44.02 22.47
N ALA A 19 -7.37 -43.74 21.20
CA ALA A 19 -7.07 -42.41 20.72
C ALA A 19 -8.41 -41.70 20.50
N ALA A 20 -8.71 -40.70 21.32
CA ALA A 20 -9.76 -39.72 21.01
C ALA A 20 -9.13 -38.34 21.11
N LEU A 21 -9.03 -37.73 19.93
CA LEU A 21 -8.34 -36.49 19.63
C LEU A 21 -8.98 -35.28 20.34
N LEU A 22 -8.12 -34.44 20.90
CA LEU A 22 -8.41 -33.03 21.18
C LEU A 22 -8.69 -32.31 19.85
N VAL A 23 -9.85 -31.68 19.73
CA VAL A 23 -10.09 -30.68 18.67
C VAL A 23 -10.39 -29.34 19.36
N PRO A 24 -9.49 -28.34 19.27
CA PRO A 24 -9.83 -26.99 19.66
C PRO A 24 -10.82 -26.41 18.64
N LEU A 25 -11.95 -25.89 19.13
CA LEU A 25 -12.88 -25.07 18.35
C LEU A 25 -12.18 -23.75 18.00
N ALA A 26 -11.49 -23.73 16.86
CA ALA A 26 -11.08 -22.49 16.23
C ALA A 26 -12.34 -21.77 15.74
N VAL A 27 -12.78 -20.76 16.51
CA VAL A 27 -13.73 -19.76 16.03
C VAL A 27 -13.15 -19.17 14.76
N SER A 28 -13.75 -19.52 13.63
CA SER A 28 -13.39 -19.00 12.33
C SER A 28 -13.82 -17.54 12.33
N ALA A 29 -12.88 -16.62 12.57
CA ALA A 29 -13.06 -15.26 12.08
C ALA A 29 -13.29 -15.36 10.56
N PRO A 30 -14.22 -14.59 9.97
CA PRO A 30 -14.35 -14.60 8.53
C PRO A 30 -13.03 -14.03 8.00
N ALA A 31 -12.18 -14.91 7.47
CA ALA A 31 -11.22 -14.50 6.49
C ALA A 31 -12.08 -14.09 5.29
N GLN A 32 -12.41 -12.80 5.21
CA GLN A 32 -12.77 -12.19 3.94
C GLN A 32 -11.58 -12.44 3.03
N ALA A 33 -11.65 -13.53 2.28
CA ALA A 33 -10.82 -13.73 1.12
C ALA A 33 -11.08 -12.49 0.26
N ALA A 34 -10.07 -11.64 0.11
CA ALA A 34 -10.07 -10.60 -0.90
C ALA A 34 -10.43 -11.33 -2.20
N GLN A 35 -11.61 -11.03 -2.73
CA GLN A 35 -12.03 -11.60 -3.99
C GLN A 35 -10.97 -11.14 -4.99
N ASN A 36 -10.23 -12.09 -5.54
CA ASN A 36 -9.52 -11.90 -6.81
C ASN A 36 -10.58 -11.73 -7.89
N VAL A 37 -11.27 -10.59 -7.87
CA VAL A 37 -12.06 -10.12 -8.97
C VAL A 37 -11.02 -9.88 -10.07
N ALA A 38 -11.09 -10.67 -11.14
CA ALA A 38 -10.39 -10.34 -12.38
C ALA A 38 -10.63 -8.84 -12.61
N ALA A 39 -9.56 -8.04 -12.62
CA ALA A 39 -9.61 -6.57 -12.59
C ALA A 39 -10.72 -6.07 -13.53
N GLY A 40 -11.90 -5.90 -12.95
CA GLY A 40 -13.01 -5.29 -13.64
C GLY A 40 -12.63 -3.85 -13.83
N THR A 41 -13.29 -3.19 -14.76
CA THR A 41 -13.28 -1.74 -14.97
C THR A 41 -13.80 -0.94 -13.76
N ALA A 42 -13.52 -1.39 -12.53
CA ALA A 42 -13.74 -0.69 -11.29
C ALA A 42 -12.59 0.33 -11.14
N ALA A 43 -12.90 1.58 -11.46
CA ALA A 43 -12.02 2.69 -11.15
C ALA A 43 -11.88 2.82 -9.63
N TRP A 44 -10.65 2.78 -9.15
CA TRP A 44 -10.34 3.09 -7.76
C TRP A 44 -10.48 4.60 -7.56
N THR A 45 -10.77 5.04 -6.32
CA THR A 45 -10.84 6.47 -5.99
C THR A 45 -9.67 6.83 -5.09
N PRO A 46 -8.52 7.24 -5.65
CA PRO A 46 -7.33 7.55 -4.87
C PRO A 46 -7.59 8.52 -3.73
N GLU A 47 -6.95 8.29 -2.61
CA GLU A 47 -7.01 9.18 -1.45
C GLU A 47 -5.61 9.55 -0.98
N ILE A 48 -5.43 10.84 -0.73
CA ILE A 48 -4.31 11.39 0.02
C ILE A 48 -4.90 12.05 1.26
N TYR A 49 -4.56 11.58 2.45
CA TYR A 49 -5.17 12.04 3.70
C TYR A 49 -4.12 12.22 4.82
N PRO A 50 -4.23 13.27 5.67
CA PRO A 50 -5.21 14.35 5.57
C PRO A 50 -4.87 15.35 4.47
N LEU A 51 -5.89 16.06 3.97
CA LEU A 51 -5.68 17.30 3.24
C LEU A 51 -5.79 18.45 4.23
N TYR A 52 -4.75 19.28 4.29
CA TYR A 52 -4.71 20.41 5.21
C TYR A 52 -5.39 21.64 4.60
N SER A 53 -5.64 22.65 5.43
CA SER A 53 -6.30 23.90 4.98
C SER A 53 -5.61 24.49 3.74
N GLY A 54 -6.40 24.62 2.66
CA GLY A 54 -5.99 25.12 1.35
C GLY A 54 -5.52 24.05 0.35
N GLU A 55 -5.20 22.85 0.83
CA GLU A 55 -4.95 21.67 0.00
C GLU A 55 -6.28 21.08 -0.47
N ARG A 56 -6.26 20.43 -1.63
CA ARG A 56 -7.49 19.85 -2.20
C ARG A 56 -7.18 18.78 -3.23
N VAL A 57 -8.19 17.98 -3.52
CA VAL A 57 -8.27 17.30 -4.82
C VAL A 57 -8.47 18.40 -5.87
N TRP A 58 -7.52 18.53 -6.79
CA TRP A 58 -7.59 19.49 -7.89
C TRP A 58 -8.55 19.02 -8.98
N ALA A 59 -8.45 17.75 -9.36
CA ALA A 59 -9.31 17.13 -10.36
C ALA A 59 -9.45 15.62 -10.10
N ARG A 60 -10.61 15.08 -10.44
CA ARG A 60 -10.88 13.64 -10.50
C ARG A 60 -11.03 13.23 -11.97
N ASP A 61 -10.85 11.93 -12.24
CA ASP A 61 -11.13 11.32 -13.54
C ASP A 61 -10.41 12.00 -14.72
N VAL A 62 -9.16 12.43 -14.51
CA VAL A 62 -8.34 13.04 -15.57
C VAL A 62 -7.83 11.94 -16.49
N PRO A 63 -8.17 11.94 -17.79
CA PRO A 63 -7.64 10.94 -18.71
C PRO A 63 -6.12 10.99 -18.79
N SER A 64 -5.46 9.84 -18.94
CA SER A 64 -4.00 9.75 -19.04
C SER A 64 -3.39 10.71 -20.09
N ALA A 65 -4.08 10.92 -21.21
CA ALA A 65 -3.67 11.87 -22.26
C ALA A 65 -3.61 13.34 -21.77
N ASN A 66 -4.40 13.69 -20.76
CA ASN A 66 -4.49 15.04 -20.20
C ASN A 66 -3.77 15.20 -18.85
N ARG A 67 -3.23 14.10 -18.28
CA ARG A 67 -2.59 14.09 -16.96
C ARG A 67 -1.52 15.17 -16.80
N ASN A 68 -0.63 15.29 -17.78
CA ASN A 68 0.49 16.24 -17.69
C ASN A 68 0.03 17.70 -17.78
N ALA A 69 -0.99 17.97 -18.59
CA ALA A 69 -1.62 19.29 -18.64
C ALA A 69 -2.30 19.64 -17.30
N ALA A 70 -3.00 18.69 -16.68
CA ALA A 70 -3.63 18.87 -15.38
C ALA A 70 -2.60 19.09 -14.26
N LEU A 71 -1.48 18.34 -14.26
CA LEU A 71 -0.36 18.56 -13.34
C LEU A 71 0.26 19.96 -13.51
N GLY A 72 0.43 20.42 -14.75
CA GLY A 72 0.90 21.78 -15.05
C GLY A 72 -0.05 22.86 -14.54
N ALA A 73 -1.35 22.72 -14.81
CA ALA A 73 -2.39 23.66 -14.37
C ALA A 73 -2.54 23.71 -12.85
N CYS A 74 -2.42 22.56 -12.18
CA CYS A 74 -2.51 22.45 -10.73
C CYS A 74 -1.40 23.24 -10.01
N SER A 75 -0.16 23.23 -10.53
CA SER A 75 0.99 23.92 -9.93
C SER A 75 1.44 25.14 -10.73
N LEU A 76 0.50 25.95 -11.22
CA LEU A 76 0.81 27.24 -11.86
C LEU A 76 1.49 28.22 -10.90
N ALA A 77 1.12 28.18 -9.61
CA ALA A 77 1.77 28.95 -8.57
C ALA A 77 3.03 28.22 -8.05
N SER A 78 4.06 29.00 -7.70
CA SER A 78 5.21 28.49 -6.95
C SER A 78 4.79 28.09 -5.53
N GLY A 79 5.47 27.11 -4.95
CA GLY A 79 5.16 26.60 -3.61
C GLY A 79 4.21 25.39 -3.61
N ILE A 80 3.81 24.89 -4.78
CA ILE A 80 2.83 23.80 -4.91
C ILE A 80 3.49 22.54 -5.48
N ALA A 81 3.23 21.40 -4.83
CA ALA A 81 3.44 20.08 -5.40
C ALA A 81 2.09 19.51 -5.86
N CYS A 82 2.03 19.12 -7.14
CA CYS A 82 0.87 18.43 -7.67
C CYS A 82 1.20 16.96 -7.91
N VAL A 83 0.34 16.10 -7.39
CA VAL A 83 0.52 14.65 -7.41
C VAL A 83 -0.64 14.04 -8.17
N SER A 84 -0.33 13.25 -9.18
CA SER A 84 -1.28 12.45 -9.95
C SER A 84 -1.21 11.01 -9.47
N VAL A 85 -2.36 10.40 -9.25
CA VAL A 85 -2.50 9.02 -8.78
C VAL A 85 -3.48 8.29 -9.70
N GLY A 86 -3.06 7.14 -10.22
CA GLY A 86 -3.86 6.30 -11.11
C GLY A 86 -5.11 5.72 -10.45
N GLN A 87 -6.14 5.49 -11.25
CA GLN A 87 -7.40 4.87 -10.85
C GLN A 87 -7.57 3.43 -11.39
N GLY A 88 -6.60 2.95 -12.19
CA GLY A 88 -6.62 1.62 -12.81
C GLY A 88 -7.50 1.49 -14.06
N ASP A 89 -8.18 2.56 -14.48
CA ASP A 89 -9.09 2.62 -15.64
C ASP A 89 -8.57 3.52 -16.77
N GLY A 90 -7.31 3.94 -16.70
CA GLY A 90 -6.73 4.93 -17.62
C GLY A 90 -6.97 6.39 -17.23
N ASN A 91 -7.67 6.64 -16.11
CA ASN A 91 -7.84 7.96 -15.52
C ASN A 91 -7.00 8.15 -14.25
N HIS A 92 -6.87 9.41 -13.84
CA HIS A 92 -6.03 9.86 -12.72
C HIS A 92 -6.76 10.86 -11.84
N SER A 93 -6.46 10.81 -10.55
CA SER A 93 -6.82 11.86 -9.60
C SER A 93 -5.61 12.76 -9.35
N VAL A 94 -5.80 14.09 -9.42
CA VAL A 94 -4.74 15.08 -9.20
C VAL A 94 -4.97 15.82 -7.89
N PHE A 95 -3.95 15.90 -7.06
CA PHE A 95 -3.95 16.53 -5.74
C PHE A 95 -3.06 17.76 -5.74
N HIS A 96 -3.54 18.82 -5.10
CA HIS A 96 -2.85 20.09 -4.91
C HIS A 96 -2.37 20.19 -3.45
N LEU A 97 -1.06 20.03 -3.24
CA LEU A 97 -0.42 19.91 -1.93
C LEU A 97 0.69 20.95 -1.77
N PHE A 98 0.94 21.43 -0.56
CA PHE A 98 2.00 22.42 -0.33
C PHE A 98 2.54 22.48 1.11
N ARG A 99 1.84 21.92 2.10
CA ARG A 99 2.31 21.96 3.48
C ARG A 99 3.30 20.85 3.77
N CYS A 100 4.35 21.20 4.52
CA CYS A 100 5.35 20.26 5.01
C CYS A 100 4.79 19.35 6.11
N GLU A 101 4.18 18.26 5.64
CA GLU A 101 3.45 17.29 6.42
C GLU A 101 3.51 15.91 5.76
N THR A 102 3.27 14.87 6.54
CA THR A 102 3.12 13.47 6.09
C THR A 102 1.65 13.15 5.89
N ARG A 103 1.32 12.45 4.79
CA ARG A 103 -0.02 11.98 4.46
C ARG A 103 0.03 10.50 4.11
N SER A 104 -1.06 9.81 4.34
CA SER A 104 -1.29 8.46 3.84
C SER A 104 -1.77 8.53 2.39
N LEU A 105 -1.34 7.56 1.59
CA LEU A 105 -1.75 7.34 0.21
C LEU A 105 -2.47 5.99 0.15
N SER A 106 -3.70 5.98 -0.36
CA SER A 106 -4.55 4.78 -0.36
C SER A 106 -5.52 4.75 -1.55
N ASN A 107 -6.16 3.60 -1.72
CA ASN A 107 -7.23 3.37 -2.69
C ASN A 107 -6.85 3.74 -4.14
N PHE A 108 -5.65 3.33 -4.57
CA PHE A 108 -5.16 3.59 -5.92
C PHE A 108 -4.54 2.35 -6.54
N ILE A 109 -4.59 2.34 -7.87
CA ILE A 109 -3.98 1.34 -8.74
C ILE A 109 -3.39 2.12 -9.90
N ASP A 110 -2.26 1.66 -10.44
CA ASP A 110 -1.61 2.29 -11.59
C ASP A 110 -0.87 3.61 -11.26
N ALA A 111 -0.11 4.10 -12.25
CA ALA A 111 0.99 5.05 -12.13
C ALA A 111 0.82 6.25 -11.16
N LEU A 112 1.95 6.68 -10.62
CA LEU A 112 2.13 7.91 -9.84
C LEU A 112 3.01 8.89 -10.62
N ALA A 113 2.61 10.15 -10.67
CA ALA A 113 3.42 11.21 -11.28
C ALA A 113 3.34 12.51 -10.46
N VAL A 114 4.44 13.24 -10.37
CA VAL A 114 4.52 14.46 -9.56
C VAL A 114 5.09 15.60 -10.39
N ARG A 115 4.47 16.77 -10.26
CA ARG A 115 5.10 18.05 -10.60
C ARG A 115 5.37 18.84 -9.33
N ASN A 116 6.62 18.84 -8.88
CA ASN A 116 7.03 19.55 -7.68
C ASN A 116 7.51 20.96 -8.05
N ASN A 117 6.63 21.95 -7.91
CA ASN A 117 6.93 23.37 -8.13
C ASN A 117 7.09 24.13 -6.79
N GLN A 118 7.46 23.42 -5.72
CA GLN A 118 7.73 24.02 -4.43
C GLN A 118 9.04 24.83 -4.45
N THR A 119 9.33 25.55 -3.36
CA THR A 119 10.51 26.40 -3.22
C THR A 119 11.35 25.98 -2.01
N GLY A 120 12.57 26.51 -1.86
CA GLY A 120 13.36 26.31 -0.65
C GLY A 120 14.01 24.93 -0.53
N GLY A 121 14.28 24.27 -1.65
CA GLY A 121 14.89 22.93 -1.67
C GLY A 121 13.93 21.79 -1.32
N ALA A 122 12.63 22.06 -1.40
CA ALA A 122 11.62 21.09 -0.99
C ALA A 122 11.62 19.81 -1.83
N VAL A 123 11.21 18.71 -1.23
CA VAL A 123 11.15 17.38 -1.84
C VAL A 123 9.75 16.77 -1.62
N VAL A 124 9.27 16.04 -2.63
CA VAL A 124 8.14 15.13 -2.43
C VAL A 124 8.70 13.74 -2.22
N ARG A 125 8.47 13.15 -1.05
CA ARG A 125 8.96 11.81 -0.73
C ARG A 125 7.82 10.83 -0.66
N PHE A 126 7.89 9.79 -1.48
CA PHE A 126 7.04 8.61 -1.34
C PHE A 126 7.77 7.54 -0.57
N TRP A 127 7.07 6.83 0.30
CA TRP A 127 7.64 5.68 0.98
C TRP A 127 6.60 4.62 1.33
N GLY A 128 7.11 3.40 1.42
CA GLY A 128 6.37 2.19 1.74
C GLY A 128 7.26 1.19 2.46
N PRO A 129 6.78 -0.04 2.67
CA PRO A 129 7.57 -1.09 3.33
C PRO A 129 8.87 -1.41 2.57
N ASN A 130 8.81 -1.46 1.24
CA ASN A 130 9.94 -1.92 0.41
C ASN A 130 10.58 -0.81 -0.45
N TYR A 131 9.85 0.27 -0.73
CA TYR A 131 10.27 1.29 -1.68
C TYR A 131 10.24 2.70 -1.11
N ARG A 132 11.13 3.55 -1.65
CA ARG A 132 11.19 4.99 -1.38
C ARG A 132 11.52 5.71 -2.67
N ALA A 133 10.92 6.87 -2.89
CA ALA A 133 11.23 7.75 -4.00
C ALA A 133 11.25 9.21 -3.53
N ASN A 134 12.14 10.01 -4.10
CA ASN A 134 12.29 11.43 -3.79
C ASN A 134 12.21 12.24 -5.08
N ILE A 135 11.29 13.21 -5.13
CA ILE A 135 11.09 14.08 -6.29
C ILE A 135 11.49 15.52 -5.89
N PRO A 136 12.61 16.04 -6.39
CA PRO A 136 13.07 17.39 -6.04
C PRO A 136 12.15 18.47 -6.62
N ALA A 137 12.16 19.66 -6.02
CA ALA A 137 11.44 20.82 -6.52
C ALA A 137 12.16 21.47 -7.73
N ASP A 138 12.14 20.79 -8.88
CA ASP A 138 12.73 21.27 -10.14
C ASP A 138 11.67 21.71 -11.17
N GLY A 139 10.39 21.66 -10.81
CA GLY A 139 9.26 22.06 -11.64
C GLY A 139 8.94 21.11 -12.80
N ARG A 140 9.68 20.00 -12.94
CA ARG A 140 9.45 18.98 -13.96
C ARG A 140 8.37 18.00 -13.52
N ILE A 141 7.77 17.33 -14.49
CA ILE A 141 6.88 16.19 -14.22
C ILE A 141 7.77 14.95 -14.16
N THR A 142 7.68 14.21 -13.06
CA THR A 142 8.44 12.99 -12.82
C THR A 142 7.47 11.85 -12.51
N GLU A 143 7.55 10.78 -13.29
CA GLU A 143 6.90 9.52 -12.94
C GLU A 143 7.61 8.90 -11.73
N VAL A 144 6.86 8.44 -10.74
CA VAL A 144 7.41 7.79 -9.56
C VAL A 144 7.70 6.34 -9.92
N VAL A 145 8.99 6.03 -10.07
CA VAL A 145 9.46 4.70 -10.46
C VAL A 145 9.99 3.91 -9.26
N PRO A 146 9.94 2.58 -9.31
CA PRO A 146 9.41 1.77 -10.41
C PRO A 146 7.88 1.60 -10.37
N ASN A 147 7.24 1.32 -11.52
CA ASN A 147 5.78 1.20 -11.59
C ASN A 147 5.25 0.03 -10.76
N GLU A 148 6.01 -1.06 -10.62
CA GLU A 148 5.68 -2.16 -9.72
C GLU A 148 5.66 -1.75 -8.25
N ALA A 149 6.38 -0.70 -7.86
CA ALA A 149 6.38 -0.17 -6.49
C ALA A 149 5.16 0.70 -6.17
N VAL A 150 4.35 1.06 -7.17
CA VAL A 150 3.16 1.90 -7.00
C VAL A 150 2.27 1.36 -5.89
N TYR A 151 2.05 0.04 -5.84
CA TYR A 151 1.21 -0.60 -4.81
C TYR A 151 1.83 -0.63 -3.42
N ASP A 152 3.14 -0.42 -3.30
CA ASP A 152 3.85 -0.47 -2.02
C ASP A 152 3.93 0.90 -1.36
N PHE A 153 3.77 1.99 -2.10
CA PHE A 153 3.76 3.33 -1.50
C PHE A 153 2.49 3.53 -0.67
N THR A 154 2.69 3.82 0.61
CA THR A 154 1.60 4.01 1.58
C THR A 154 1.57 5.43 2.14
N HIS A 155 2.65 6.19 1.93
CA HIS A 155 2.84 7.52 2.51
C HIS A 155 3.51 8.48 1.53
N ILE A 156 3.21 9.76 1.73
CA ILE A 156 3.79 10.89 1.02
C ILE A 156 4.14 12.02 1.99
N ASP A 157 5.37 12.52 1.92
CA ASP A 157 5.81 13.73 2.61
C ASP A 157 6.00 14.87 1.60
N ILE A 158 5.58 16.08 1.96
CA ILE A 158 5.66 17.28 1.11
C ILE A 158 6.61 18.30 1.75
N CYS A 159 7.88 17.94 1.89
CA CYS A 159 8.94 18.70 2.55
C CYS A 159 10.24 18.51 1.77
#